data_AF-A0A8J3ENQ0-F1
#
_entry.id   AF-A0A8J3ENQ0-F1
#
_cell.length_a   1.000
_cell.length_b   1.000
_cell.length_c   1.000
_cell.angle_alpha   90.00
_cell.angle_beta   90.00
_cell.angle_gamma   90.00
#
_symmetry.space_group_name_H-M   'P 1'
#
loop_
_entity.id
_entity.type
_entity.pdbx_description
1 polymer ?
#
loop_
_entity_poly.entity_id
_entity_poly.type
_entity_poly.pdbx_seq_one_letter_code
_entity_poly.pdbx_strand_id
1 'polypeptide(L)'
;MLKLSQHQDWYPFHETGDVSKLQCPTLLMVGEDFAHETQGAMIYPKMNKHIHVAIIPFAGHLVHDEQPELYTSILEKFLSHISSRKTTSYLEVR
;
A
#
# COMPACT_ATOMS: atom_id res chain seq x y z
N MET A 1 2.72 0.70 -27.24
CA MET A 1 2.45 0.29 -25.84
C MET A 1 1.57 -0.96 -25.71
N LEU A 2 0.49 -1.13 -26.50
CA LEU A 2 -0.48 -2.24 -26.32
C LEU A 2 0.00 -3.68 -26.59
N LYS A 3 1.13 -3.91 -27.27
CA LYS A 3 1.60 -5.28 -27.57
C LYS A 3 2.40 -5.93 -26.43
N LEU A 4 3.04 -5.12 -25.59
CA LEU A 4 3.84 -5.62 -24.47
C LEU A 4 2.94 -6.13 -23.33
N SER A 5 1.83 -5.45 -23.05
CA SER A 5 0.85 -5.89 -22.05
C SER A 5 0.08 -7.17 -22.37
N GLN A 6 0.28 -7.76 -23.57
CA GLN A 6 -0.32 -9.03 -23.97
C GLN A 6 0.56 -10.24 -23.61
N HIS A 7 1.82 -10.02 -23.24
CA HIS A 7 2.68 -11.07 -22.71
C HIS A 7 2.45 -11.20 -21.21
N GLN A 8 2.09 -12.40 -20.76
CA GLN A 8 1.79 -12.71 -19.35
C GLN A 8 2.97 -12.38 -18.41
N ASP A 9 4.20 -12.38 -18.93
CA ASP A 9 5.44 -12.10 -18.20
C ASP A 9 5.97 -10.66 -18.39
N TRP A 10 5.21 -9.76 -19.02
CA TRP A 10 5.66 -8.38 -19.27
C TRP A 10 5.95 -7.60 -17.99
N TYR A 11 5.28 -7.96 -16.90
CA TYR A 11 5.48 -7.38 -15.59
C TYR A 11 5.67 -8.53 -14.60
N PRO A 12 6.59 -8.42 -13.62
CA PRO A 12 6.84 -9.47 -12.64
C PRO A 12 5.72 -9.52 -11.61
N PHE A 13 4.47 -9.77 -12.05
CA PHE A 13 3.30 -9.92 -11.19
C PHE A 13 3.51 -11.04 -10.15
N HIS A 14 4.41 -11.98 -10.41
CA HIS A 14 4.80 -13.01 -9.45
C HIS A 14 5.52 -12.44 -8.20
N GLU A 15 6.24 -11.33 -8.33
CA GLU A 15 6.91 -10.66 -7.21
C GLU A 15 5.93 -9.87 -6.34
N THR A 16 4.86 -9.33 -6.96
CA THR A 16 3.81 -8.59 -6.24
C THR A 16 2.66 -9.48 -5.76
N GLY A 17 2.59 -10.72 -6.24
CA GLY A 17 1.58 -11.70 -5.82
C GLY A 17 1.79 -12.30 -4.43
N ASP A 18 3.04 -12.29 -3.91
CA ASP A 18 3.37 -12.75 -2.56
C ASP A 18 4.12 -11.66 -1.76
N VAL A 19 3.35 -10.93 -0.96
CA VAL A 19 3.86 -9.87 -0.07
C VAL A 19 4.20 -10.38 1.34
N SER A 20 4.09 -11.69 1.61
CA SER A 20 4.29 -12.27 2.95
C SER A 20 5.69 -12.03 3.51
N LYS A 21 6.70 -11.91 2.64
CA LYS A 21 8.11 -11.75 3.02
C LYS A 21 8.54 -10.30 3.25
N LEU A 22 7.70 -9.30 2.96
CA LEU A 22 8.03 -7.89 3.20
C LEU A 22 8.31 -7.64 4.69
N GLN A 23 9.50 -7.12 4.99
CA GLN A 23 9.94 -6.80 6.36
C GLN A 23 9.75 -5.32 6.71
N CYS A 24 9.57 -4.46 5.72
CA CYS A 24 9.37 -3.03 5.94
C CYS A 24 7.89 -2.71 6.18
N PRO A 25 7.59 -1.71 7.02
CA PRO A 25 6.26 -1.12 7.09
C PRO A 25 5.84 -0.66 5.70
N THR A 26 4.68 -1.13 5.26
CA THR A 26 4.16 -0.89 3.90
C THR A 26 2.76 -0.30 4.01
N LEU A 27 2.46 0.71 3.21
CA LEU A 27 1.13 1.31 3.10
C LEU A 27 0.56 1.03 1.72
N LEU A 28 -0.60 0.38 1.68
CA LEU A 28 -1.41 0.21 0.48
C LEU A 28 -2.57 1.21 0.51
N MET A 29 -2.66 2.06 -0.50
CA MET A 29 -3.77 2.99 -0.70
C MET A 29 -4.47 2.67 -2.02
N VAL A 30 -5.80 2.54 -1.97
CA VAL A 30 -6.65 2.23 -3.12
C VAL A 30 -7.91 3.09 -3.09
N GLY A 31 -8.49 3.37 -4.26
CA GLY A 31 -9.79 4.01 -4.39
C GLY A 31 -10.94 3.04 -4.16
N GLU A 32 -12.12 3.52 -3.78
CA GLU A 32 -13.30 2.68 -3.53
C GLU A 32 -14.06 2.26 -4.81
N ASP A 33 -13.91 3.00 -5.91
CA ASP A 33 -14.78 2.86 -7.10
C ASP A 33 -14.66 1.50 -7.80
N PHE A 34 -13.53 0.82 -7.63
CA PHE A 34 -13.23 -0.41 -8.33
C PHE A 34 -13.02 -1.58 -7.37
N ALA A 35 -13.98 -2.51 -7.36
CA ALA A 35 -13.94 -3.70 -6.50
C ALA A 35 -12.65 -4.54 -6.65
N HIS A 36 -12.08 -4.61 -7.85
CA HIS A 36 -10.83 -5.34 -8.08
C HIS A 36 -9.60 -4.66 -7.47
N GLU A 37 -9.63 -3.34 -7.26
CA GLU A 37 -8.57 -2.60 -6.57
C GLU A 37 -8.72 -2.73 -5.05
N THR A 38 -9.96 -2.70 -4.53
CA THR A 38 -10.24 -2.85 -3.09
C THR A 38 -10.01 -4.28 -2.56
N GLN A 39 -10.01 -5.31 -3.43
CA GLN A 39 -9.66 -6.68 -3.05
C GLN A 39 -8.28 -6.77 -2.38
N GLY A 40 -7.28 -6.04 -2.89
CA GLY A 40 -5.93 -6.01 -2.31
C GLY A 40 -5.93 -5.54 -0.86
N ALA A 41 -6.79 -4.56 -0.52
CA ALA A 41 -6.93 -4.04 0.84
C ALA A 41 -7.49 -5.08 1.83
N MET A 42 -8.16 -6.13 1.35
CA MET A 42 -8.65 -7.23 2.18
C MET A 42 -7.70 -8.43 2.25
N ILE A 43 -6.91 -8.64 1.19
CA ILE A 43 -6.04 -9.82 1.03
C ILE A 43 -4.67 -9.58 1.69
N TYR A 44 -3.99 -8.49 1.32
CA TYR A 44 -2.60 -8.26 1.72
C TYR A 44 -2.36 -8.07 3.22
N PRO A 45 -3.20 -7.37 4.02
CA PRO A 45 -2.99 -7.29 5.46
C PRO A 45 -3.16 -8.63 6.19
N LYS A 46 -3.85 -9.61 5.58
CA LYS A 46 -3.93 -10.99 6.12
C LYS A 46 -2.67 -11.79 5.84
N MET A 47 -1.96 -11.47 4.76
CA MET A 47 -0.71 -12.14 4.38
C MET A 47 0.50 -11.58 5.16
N ASN A 48 0.47 -10.30 5.54
CA ASN A 48 1.57 -9.66 6.23
C ASN A 48 1.12 -8.55 7.18
N LYS A 49 1.47 -8.69 8.47
CA LYS A 49 1.15 -7.74 9.53
C LYS A 49 1.83 -6.36 9.40
N HIS A 50 2.85 -6.23 8.55
CA HIS A 50 3.53 -4.95 8.28
C HIS A 50 2.78 -4.09 7.26
N ILE A 51 1.72 -4.64 6.64
CA ILE A 51 0.91 -3.93 5.66
C ILE A 51 -0.23 -3.20 6.36
N HIS A 52 -0.23 -1.89 6.20
CA HIS A 52 -1.31 -1.00 6.54
C HIS A 52 -2.13 -0.70 5.28
N VAL A 53 -3.44 -0.54 5.43
CA VAL A 53 -4.34 -0.31 4.30
C VAL A 53 -5.17 0.94 4.53
N ALA A 54 -5.45 1.67 3.44
CA ALA A 54 -6.47 2.70 3.39
C ALA A 54 -7.26 2.59 2.09
N ILE A 55 -8.58 2.57 2.22
CA ILE A 55 -9.50 2.72 1.09
C ILE A 55 -9.97 4.18 1.11
N ILE A 56 -9.67 4.91 0.05
CA ILE A 56 -9.95 6.33 -0.06
C ILE A 56 -11.29 6.49 -0.80
N PRO A 57 -12.33 7.07 -0.15
CA PRO A 57 -13.64 7.23 -0.75
C PRO A 57 -13.62 8.27 -1.87
N PHE A 58 -14.60 8.17 -2.78
CA PHE A 58 -14.78 9.07 -3.93
C PHE A 58 -13.52 9.18 -4.82
N ALA A 59 -12.85 8.05 -5.02
CA ALA A 59 -11.67 7.90 -5.85
C ALA A 59 -11.63 6.51 -6.50
N GLY A 60 -11.05 6.43 -7.69
CA GLY A 60 -10.75 5.21 -8.42
C GLY A 60 -9.25 5.00 -8.55
N HIS A 61 -8.77 4.82 -9.78
CA HIS A 61 -7.39 4.43 -10.04
C HIS A 61 -6.36 5.52 -9.69
N LEU A 62 -6.72 6.79 -9.87
CA LEU A 62 -5.81 7.93 -9.69
C LEU A 62 -6.07 8.60 -8.34
N VAL A 63 -6.05 7.80 -7.28
CA VAL A 63 -6.41 8.19 -5.90
C VAL A 63 -5.73 9.48 -5.43
N HIS A 64 -4.47 9.70 -5.83
CA HIS A 64 -3.68 10.86 -5.46
C HIS A 64 -4.09 12.16 -6.17
N ASP A 65 -4.71 12.07 -7.35
CA ASP A 65 -5.21 13.21 -8.13
C ASP A 65 -6.68 13.50 -7.78
N GLU A 66 -7.47 12.45 -7.56
CA GLU A 66 -8.91 12.55 -7.26
C GLU A 66 -9.18 12.99 -5.81
N GLN A 67 -8.34 12.57 -4.86
CA GLN A 67 -8.47 12.89 -3.42
C GLN A 67 -7.11 13.31 -2.81
N PRO A 68 -6.46 14.38 -3.30
CA PRO A 68 -5.10 14.72 -2.96
C PRO A 68 -4.92 15.05 -1.47
N GLU A 69 -5.88 15.73 -0.84
CA GLU A 69 -5.82 16.08 0.58
C GLU A 69 -5.89 14.85 1.46
N LEU A 70 -6.81 13.92 1.17
CA LEU A 70 -6.99 12.71 1.95
C LEU A 70 -5.82 11.75 1.77
N TYR A 71 -5.36 11.57 0.53
CA TYR A 71 -4.16 10.80 0.20
C TYR A 71 -2.94 11.31 0.99
N THR A 72 -2.70 12.63 0.94
CA THR A 72 -1.56 13.26 1.63
C THR A 72 -1.67 13.10 3.14
N SER A 73 -2.84 13.34 3.73
CA SER A 73 -3.04 13.22 5.18
C SER A 73 -2.79 11.79 5.69
N ILE A 74 -3.23 10.78 4.94
CA ILE A 74 -3.01 9.37 5.28
C ILE A 74 -1.52 9.03 5.18
N LEU A 75 -0.85 9.48 4.11
CA LEU A 75 0.58 9.27 3.92
C LEU A 75 1.41 9.90 5.05
N GLU A 76 1.11 11.14 5.44
CA GLU A 76 1.78 11.84 6.54
C GLU A 76 1.58 11.11 7.88
N LYS A 77 0.36 10.64 8.16
CA LYS A 77 0.06 9.84 9.36
C LYS A 77 0.86 8.55 9.37
N PHE A 78 0.93 7.86 8.24
CA PHE A 78 1.72 6.64 8.11
C PHE A 78 3.20 6.92 8.38
N LEU A 79 3.81 7.89 7.68
CA LEU A 79 5.21 8.28 7.84
C LEU A 79 5.56 8.69 9.28
N SER A 80 4.68 9.44 9.93
CA SER A 80 4.84 9.83 11.33
C SER A 80 4.82 8.63 12.28
N HIS A 81 3.91 7.68 12.05
CA HIS A 81 3.82 6.43 12.82
C HIS A 81 5.06 5.53 12.67
N ILE A 82 5.66 5.47 11.48
CA ILE A 82 6.91 4.71 11.29
C ILE A 82 8.09 5.41 11.96
N SER A 83 8.13 6.74 11.88
CA SER A 83 9.22 7.54 12.44
C SER A 83 9.24 7.48 13.96
N SER A 84 8.07 7.55 14.60
CA SER A 84 7.95 7.43 16.06
C SER A 84 8.40 6.06 16.59
N ARG A 85 8.13 4.97 15.84
CA ARG A 85 8.58 3.61 16.21
C ARG A 85 10.09 3.42 16.18
N LYS A 86 10.82 4.12 15.30
CA LYS A 86 12.29 4.03 15.26
C LYS A 86 12.93 4.57 16.54
N THR A 87 12.35 5.61 17.14
CA THR A 87 12.85 6.24 18.37
C THR A 87 12.76 5.32 19.58
N THR A 88 11.71 4.50 19.70
CA THR A 88 11.56 3.57 20.83
C THR A 88 12.60 2.45 20.81
N SER A 89 13.00 1.93 19.63
CA SER A 89 13.98 0.84 19.55
C SER A 89 15.39 1.21 20.03
N TYR A 90 15.74 2.51 20.05
CA TYR A 90 17.04 2.98 20.54
C TYR A 90 17.08 3.17 22.07
N LEU A 91 15.93 3.22 22.74
CA LEU A 91 15.85 3.44 24.19
C LEU A 91 15.82 2.14 25.00
N GLU A 92 15.61 0.99 24.35
CA GLU A 92 15.61 -0.34 25.01
C GLU A 92 16.98 -1.04 25.02
N VAL A 93 18.05 -0.38 24.52
CA VAL A 93 19.42 -0.93 24.47
C VAL A 93 20.39 -0.15 25.37
N ARG A 94 19.90 0.47 26.45
CA ARG A 94 20.75 1.15 27.45
C ARG A 94 20.42 0.70 28.86
#